data_AF-A0AAW9LBJ4-F1
#
_entry.id   AF-A0AAW9LBJ4-F1
#
_cell.length_a   1.000
_cell.length_b   1.000
_cell.length_c   1.000
_cell.angle_alpha   90.00
_cell.angle_beta   90.00
_cell.angle_gamma   90.00
#
_symmetry.space_group_name_H-M   'P 1'
#
loop_
_entity.id
_entity.type
_entity.pdbx_description
1 polymer ?
#
loop_
_entity_poly.entity_id
_entity_poly.type
_entity_poly.pdbx_seq_one_letter_code
_entity_poly.pdbx_strand_id
1 'polypeptide(L)'
;MVVVQLEDLGFCEKGAGGPFVAETDLRYDGDLPLNTGGGQLSAGQPGVGAGAVQVCEAVRQLQGDAEGRQVADATHGLVTGLAAVGYGTNTIGHSALVLSGGVDR
;
A
#
# COMPACT_ATOMS: atom_id res chain seq x y z
N MET A 1 -3.99 10.42 -1.02
CA MET A 1 -3.41 10.45 0.34
C MET A 1 -2.05 9.77 0.45
N VAL A 2 -1.66 8.95 -0.54
CA VAL A 2 -0.41 8.18 -0.51
C VAL A 2 0.83 9.01 -0.15
N VAL A 3 1.01 10.21 -0.71
CA VAL A 3 2.18 11.07 -0.44
C VAL A 3 2.29 11.44 1.05
N VAL A 4 1.19 11.89 1.66
CA VAL A 4 1.16 12.23 3.09
C VAL A 4 1.40 10.99 3.95
N GLN A 5 0.87 9.83 3.54
CA GLN A 5 1.10 8.57 4.25
C GLN A 5 2.58 8.14 4.20
N LEU A 6 3.28 8.34 3.08
CA LEU A 6 4.71 8.06 2.99
C LEU A 6 5.50 8.90 4.00
N GLU A 7 5.13 10.18 4.16
CA GLU A 7 5.71 11.04 5.18
C GLU A 7 5.32 10.58 6.61
N ASP A 8 4.07 10.19 6.85
CA ASP A 8 3.58 9.77 8.18
C ASP A 8 4.20 8.45 8.64
N LEU A 9 4.49 7.56 7.69
CA LEU A 9 5.15 6.28 7.92
C LEU A 9 6.67 6.42 8.04
N GLY A 10 7.23 7.62 7.79
CA GLY A 10 8.64 7.91 7.97
C GLY A 10 9.54 7.49 6.80
N PHE A 11 8.99 7.26 5.61
CA PHE A 11 9.80 7.03 4.40
C PHE A 11 10.51 8.31 3.93
N CYS A 12 9.96 9.47 4.27
CA CYS A 12 10.54 10.78 4.04
C CYS A 12 10.12 11.77 5.13
N GLU A 13 10.80 12.91 5.21
CA GLU A 13 10.45 13.99 6.12
C GLU A 13 9.09 14.62 5.78
N LYS A 14 8.45 15.22 6.78
CA LYS A 14 7.18 15.95 6.61
C LYS A 14 7.33 17.09 5.59
N GLY A 15 6.42 17.13 4.61
CA GLY A 15 6.45 18.07 3.49
C GLY A 15 7.43 17.69 2.36
N ALA A 16 8.22 16.62 2.51
CA ALA A 16 9.16 16.14 1.50
C ALA A 16 8.58 15.04 0.59
N GLY A 17 7.30 14.67 0.76
CA GLY A 17 6.70 13.58 0.01
C GLY A 17 6.66 13.79 -1.50
N GLY A 18 6.48 15.04 -1.96
CA GLY A 18 6.50 15.39 -3.39
C GLY A 18 7.85 15.05 -4.06
N PRO A 19 8.96 15.64 -3.59
CA PRO A 19 10.30 15.25 -4.03
C PRO A 19 10.57 13.75 -3.88
N PHE A 20 10.21 13.15 -2.75
CA PHE A 20 10.41 11.72 -2.50
C PHE A 20 9.77 10.83 -3.58
N VAL A 21 8.50 11.06 -3.93
CA VAL A 21 7.83 10.25 -4.98
C VAL A 21 8.34 10.54 -6.38
N ALA A 22 8.97 11.69 -6.62
CA ALA A 22 9.57 12.03 -7.91
C ALA A 22 10.94 11.36 -8.10
N GLU A 23 11.66 11.12 -7.00
CA GLU A 23 13.03 10.59 -6.99
C GLU A 23 13.10 9.08 -6.71
N THR A 24 12.06 8.51 -6.08
CA THR A 24 11.99 7.07 -5.74
C THR A 24 11.31 6.28 -6.85
N ASP A 25 11.90 5.17 -7.29
CA ASP A 25 11.23 4.27 -8.22
C ASP A 25 10.16 3.43 -7.48
N LEU A 26 8.89 3.80 -7.66
CA LEU A 26 7.75 3.17 -6.99
C LEU A 26 7.17 1.96 -7.74
N ARG A 27 7.78 1.54 -8.85
CA ARG A 27 7.37 0.33 -9.57
C ARG A 27 7.58 -0.92 -8.72
N TYR A 28 6.97 -2.03 -9.14
CA TYR A 28 7.12 -3.32 -8.45
C TYR A 28 8.57 -3.83 -8.41
N ASP A 29 9.40 -3.39 -9.35
CA ASP A 29 10.82 -3.71 -9.49
C ASP A 29 11.73 -2.52 -9.15
N GLY A 30 11.19 -1.48 -8.52
CA GLY A 30 11.90 -0.27 -8.11
C GLY A 30 12.40 -0.30 -6.66
N ASP A 31 12.77 0.88 -6.16
CA ASP A 31 13.34 1.08 -4.82
C ASP A 31 12.32 0.82 -3.71
N LEU A 32 11.07 1.24 -3.91
CA LEU A 32 9.98 1.06 -2.95
C LEU A 32 8.70 0.65 -3.68
N PRO A 33 8.49 -0.65 -3.91
CA PRO A 33 7.27 -1.16 -4.53
C PRO A 33 6.02 -0.70 -3.79
N LEU A 34 5.21 0.13 -4.46
CA LEU A 34 4.05 0.77 -3.87
C LEU A 34 2.83 0.62 -4.77
N ASN A 35 1.73 0.13 -4.20
CA ASN A 35 0.48 -0.09 -4.94
C ASN A 35 0.70 -0.90 -6.24
N THR A 36 1.47 -1.99 -6.18
CA THR A 36 1.87 -2.82 -7.33
C THR A 36 0.69 -3.29 -8.18
N GLY A 37 -0.47 -3.54 -7.57
CA GLY A 37 -1.71 -3.87 -8.27
C GLY A 37 -2.42 -2.68 -8.93
N GLY A 38 -1.84 -1.47 -8.91
CA GLY A 38 -2.40 -0.22 -9.45
C GLY A 38 -3.06 0.70 -8.42
N GLY A 39 -3.22 0.25 -7.18
CA GLY A 39 -3.84 1.03 -6.10
C GLY A 39 -5.27 1.47 -6.41
N GLN A 40 -5.81 2.39 -5.61
CA GLN A 40 -7.18 2.89 -5.78
C GLN A 40 -7.39 3.68 -7.09
N LEU A 41 -6.33 4.26 -7.65
CA LEU A 41 -6.40 5.08 -8.86
C LEU A 41 -6.56 4.25 -10.14
N SER A 42 -6.04 3.02 -10.18
CA SER A 42 -6.11 2.16 -11.36
C SER A 42 -6.94 0.90 -11.13
N ALA A 43 -6.71 0.16 -10.03
CA ALA A 43 -7.48 -1.04 -9.72
C ALA A 43 -8.91 -0.74 -9.23
N GLY A 44 -9.15 0.50 -8.81
CA GLY A 44 -10.46 1.01 -8.40
C GLY A 44 -10.69 1.00 -6.88
N GLN A 45 -11.77 1.67 -6.50
CA GLN A 45 -12.17 1.90 -5.10
C GLN A 45 -13.61 1.42 -4.86
N PRO A 46 -13.83 0.12 -4.59
CA PRO A 46 -15.16 -0.47 -4.38
C PRO A 46 -15.72 -0.14 -2.97
N GLY A 47 -15.83 1.14 -2.64
CA GLY A 47 -16.41 1.64 -1.39
C GLY A 47 -15.79 1.00 -0.16
N VAL A 48 -16.62 0.39 0.69
CA VAL A 48 -16.19 -0.29 1.93
C VAL A 48 -15.25 -1.48 1.68
N GLY A 49 -15.27 -2.08 0.48
CA GLY A 49 -14.41 -3.19 0.09
C GLY A 49 -13.01 -2.78 -0.37
N ALA A 50 -12.73 -1.47 -0.49
CA ALA A 50 -11.46 -0.95 -1.00
C ALA A 50 -10.22 -1.48 -0.25
N GLY A 51 -10.33 -1.61 1.09
CA GLY A 51 -9.24 -2.15 1.90
C GLY A 51 -8.89 -3.61 1.57
N ALA A 52 -9.88 -4.43 1.25
CA ALA A 52 -9.67 -5.85 0.92
C ALA A 52 -8.86 -6.01 -0.38
N VAL A 53 -9.01 -5.11 -1.35
CA VAL A 53 -8.24 -5.14 -2.60
C VAL A 53 -6.73 -5.02 -2.32
N GLN A 54 -6.34 -4.11 -1.42
CA GLN A 54 -4.93 -3.90 -1.07
C GLN A 54 -4.35 -5.08 -0.26
N VAL A 55 -5.15 -5.64 0.65
CA VAL A 55 -4.75 -6.86 1.41
C VAL A 55 -4.56 -8.04 0.46
N CYS A 56 -5.48 -8.26 -0.48
CA CYS A 56 -5.35 -9.33 -1.48
C CYS A 56 -4.10 -9.17 -2.34
N GLU A 57 -3.75 -7.95 -2.76
CA GLU A 57 -2.51 -7.72 -3.51
C GLU A 57 -1.27 -8.01 -2.66
N ALA A 58 -1.23 -7.55 -1.40
CA ALA A 58 -0.12 -7.85 -0.50
C ALA A 58 0.04 -9.36 -0.28
N VAL A 59 -1.05 -10.10 -0.11
CA VAL A 59 -1.02 -11.58 0.00
C VAL A 59 -0.46 -12.22 -1.28
N ARG A 60 -0.89 -11.78 -2.48
CA ARG A 60 -0.35 -12.31 -3.75
C ARG A 60 1.15 -12.08 -3.86
N GLN A 61 1.62 -10.88 -3.51
CA GLN A 61 3.05 -10.55 -3.54
C GLN A 61 3.84 -11.46 -2.59
N LEU A 62 3.36 -11.65 -1.35
CA LEU A 62 4.01 -12.50 -0.35
C LEU A 62 3.96 -13.99 -0.68
N GLN A 63 2.97 -14.43 -1.49
CA GLN A 63 2.85 -15.82 -1.93
C GLN A 63 3.65 -16.15 -3.19
N GLY A 64 4.08 -15.13 -3.95
CA GLY A 64 4.74 -15.32 -5.25
C GLY A 64 3.78 -15.41 -6.43
N ASP A 65 2.52 -14.99 -6.26
CA ASP A 65 1.43 -15.15 -7.23
C ASP A 65 1.10 -13.84 -7.96
N ALA A 66 1.97 -12.83 -7.89
CA ALA A 66 1.75 -11.53 -8.54
C ALA A 66 2.31 -11.52 -9.98
N GLU A 67 1.59 -12.17 -10.90
CA GLU A 67 1.99 -12.30 -12.31
C GLU A 67 2.36 -10.97 -12.97
N GLY A 68 3.55 -10.92 -13.59
CA GLY A 68 4.06 -9.78 -14.35
C GLY A 68 4.46 -8.55 -13.52
N ARG A 69 4.31 -8.61 -12.20
CA ARG A 69 4.58 -7.50 -11.27
C ARG A 69 5.05 -7.98 -9.89
N GLN A 70 5.72 -9.13 -9.86
CA GLN A 70 6.17 -9.77 -8.64
C GLN A 70 7.37 -9.02 -8.06
N VAL A 71 7.24 -8.58 -6.81
CA VAL A 71 8.35 -8.02 -6.04
C VAL A 71 9.30 -9.16 -5.67
N ALA A 72 10.59 -8.99 -5.98
CA ALA A 72 11.62 -9.97 -5.65
C ALA A 72 11.79 -10.08 -4.13
N ASP A 73 11.91 -11.32 -3.63
CA ASP A 73 12.22 -11.64 -2.22
C ASP A 73 11.30 -10.93 -1.19
N ALA A 74 10.04 -10.69 -1.56
CA ALA A 74 9.07 -10.05 -0.69
C ALA A 74 8.74 -10.91 0.53
N THR A 75 9.20 -10.48 1.72
CA THR A 75 8.93 -11.15 3.01
C THR A 75 7.95 -10.40 3.88
N HIS A 76 7.77 -9.09 3.62
CA HIS A 76 6.89 -8.22 4.39
C HIS A 76 6.09 -7.30 3.46
N GLY A 77 4.81 -7.07 3.78
CA GLY A 77 3.93 -6.15 3.08
C GLY A 77 3.23 -5.22 4.07
N LEU A 78 3.22 -3.92 3.77
CA LEU A 78 2.51 -2.91 4.55
C LEU A 78 1.25 -2.47 3.81
N VAL A 79 0.09 -2.63 4.45
CA VAL A 79 -1.20 -2.15 3.96
C VAL A 79 -1.72 -1.09 4.91
N THR A 80 -1.96 0.12 4.41
CA THR A 80 -2.56 1.20 5.20
C THR A 80 -3.90 1.62 4.62
N GLY A 81 -4.83 1.97 5.50
CA GLY A 81 -6.17 2.38 5.15
C GLY A 81 -6.56 3.65 5.89
N LEU A 82 -7.17 4.59 5.18
CA LEU A 82 -7.91 5.69 5.78
C LEU A 82 -9.38 5.48 5.47
N ALA A 83 -10.19 5.37 6.51
CA ALA A 83 -11.64 5.30 6.40
C ALA A 83 -12.25 6.58 6.97
N ALA A 84 -13.13 7.20 6.19
CA ALA A 84 -14.02 8.25 6.67
C ALA A 84 -15.44 7.88 6.24
N VAL A 85 -16.32 7.62 7.20
CA VAL A 85 -17.73 7.32 6.95
C VAL A 85 -18.57 8.45 7.53
N GLY A 86 -19.19 9.25 6.67
CA GLY A 86 -20.09 10.32 7.07
C GLY A 86 -21.53 9.82 7.22
N TYR A 87 -21.89 9.26 8.36
CA TYR A 87 -23.29 9.00 8.73
C TYR A 87 -23.54 9.41 10.18
N GLY A 88 -23.97 10.66 10.38
CA GLY A 88 -24.36 11.22 11.69
C GLY A 88 -23.22 11.50 12.68
N THR A 89 -22.07 10.83 12.52
CA THR A 89 -20.81 11.11 13.21
C THR A 89 -19.67 11.04 12.19
N ASN A 90 -18.76 12.02 12.19
CA ASN A 90 -17.56 11.98 11.35
C ASN A 90 -16.53 11.04 12.00
N THR A 91 -16.74 9.73 11.87
CA THR A 91 -15.76 8.76 12.35
C THR A 91 -14.66 8.63 11.30
N ILE A 92 -13.46 9.08 11.68
CA ILE A 92 -12.24 8.90 10.91
C ILE A 92 -11.45 7.78 11.58
N GLY A 93 -11.10 6.76 10.81
CA GLY A 93 -10.26 5.64 11.25
C GLY A 93 -9.03 5.55 10.37
N HIS A 94 -7.89 5.26 10.99
CA HIS A 94 -6.68 4.86 10.28
C HIS A 94 -6.32 3.43 10.70
N SER A 95 -5.92 2.62 9.72
CA SER A 95 -5.42 1.27 9.95
C SER A 95 -4.06 1.09 9.26
N ALA A 96 -3.19 0.33 9.91
CA ALA A 96 -1.94 -0.14 9.35
C ALA A 96 -1.81 -1.63 9.67
N LEU A 97 -1.53 -2.44 8.65
CA LEU A 97 -1.36 -3.88 8.75
C LEU A 97 0.00 -4.25 8.17
N VAL A 98 0.81 -4.94 8.97
CA VAL A 98 2.05 -5.58 8.49
C VAL A 98 1.74 -7.06 8.31
N LEU A 99 1.90 -7.53 7.08
CA LEU A 99 1.78 -8.93 6.70
C LEU A 99 3.17 -9.49 6.47
N SER A 100 3.45 -10.68 7.01
CA SER A 100 4.71 -11.39 6.76
C SER A 100 4.43 -12.68 5.98
N GLY A 101 5.24 -12.93 4.96
CA GLY A 101 5.30 -14.17 4.20
C GLY A 101 6.63 -14.88 4.44
N GLY A 102 6.63 -16.22 4.38
CA GLY A 102 7.81 -17.03 4.69
C GLY A 102 7.65 -17.84 5.97
N VAL A 103 6.93 -18.97 5.85
CA VAL A 103 7.17 -20.16 6.66
C VAL A 103 7.73 -21.18 5.69
N ASP A 104 9.00 -21.56 5.85
CA ASP A 104 9.72 -22.65 5.17
C ASP A 104 9.43 -22.84 3.66
N ARG A 105 10.15 -22.09 2.80
CA ARG A 105 10.38 -22.48 1.41
C ARG A 105 11.86 -22.74 1.16
#